data_AF-A0A5R9F4K1-F1
#
_entry.id   AF-A0A5R9F4K1-F1
#
_cell.length_a   1.000
_cell.length_b   1.000
_cell.length_c   1.000
_cell.angle_alpha   90.00
_cell.angle_beta   90.00
_cell.angle_gamma   90.00
#
_symmetry.space_group_name_H-M   'P 1'
#
loop_
_entity.id
_entity.type
_entity.pdbx_description
1 polymer ?
#
loop_
_entity_poly.entity_id
_entity_poly.type
_entity_poly.pdbx_seq_one_letter_code
_entity_poly.pdbx_strand_id
1 'polypeptide(L)'
;MKAETGFPDVPLVAIARDPEHSINFLKEEGIPEEEAIMFEKLWHQLVAEQASLSTQGRLMIAKNSSHSVDADRPDLVIEVIKSLL
;
A
#
# COMPACT_ATOMS: atom_id res chain seq x y z
N MET A 1 31.73 -8.12 -0.17
CA MET A 1 30.38 -8.13 -0.77
C MET A 1 29.51 -9.05 0.07
N LYS A 2 28.50 -8.53 0.77
CA LYS A 2 27.46 -9.37 1.35
C LYS A 2 26.65 -9.92 0.18
N ALA A 3 26.37 -11.22 0.16
CA ALA A 3 25.38 -11.77 -0.73
C ALA A 3 24.04 -11.14 -0.34
N GLU A 4 23.47 -10.32 -1.22
CA GLU A 4 22.08 -9.89 -1.11
C GLU A 4 21.20 -11.10 -1.40
N THR A 5 20.84 -11.84 -0.36
CA THR A 5 19.75 -12.80 -0.47
C THR A 5 18.49 -11.97 -0.70
N GLY A 6 17.83 -12.17 -1.86
CA GLY A 6 16.58 -11.48 -2.20
C GLY A 6 15.48 -11.71 -1.15
N PHE A 7 14.37 -10.98 -1.29
CA PHE A 7 13.22 -11.14 -0.40
C PHE A 7 12.77 -12.62 -0.38
N PRO A 8 12.53 -13.21 0.80
CA PRO A 8 12.18 -14.63 0.90
C PRO A 8 10.79 -14.89 0.30
N ASP A 9 10.60 -16.04 -0.33
CA ASP A 9 9.31 -16.40 -0.89
C ASP A 9 8.34 -16.89 0.21
N VAL A 10 7.59 -15.97 0.80
CA VAL A 10 6.70 -16.19 1.96
C VAL A 10 5.33 -15.54 1.72
N PRO A 11 4.26 -16.00 2.41
CA PRO A 11 2.98 -15.30 2.39
C PRO A 11 3.15 -13.79 2.64
N LEU A 12 2.75 -12.99 1.65
CA LEU A 12 2.95 -11.55 1.66
C LEU A 12 1.66 -10.82 1.23
N VAL A 13 1.29 -9.81 2.00
CA VAL A 13 0.18 -8.91 1.66
C VAL A 13 0.69 -7.48 1.75
N ALA A 14 0.78 -6.80 0.61
CA ALA A 14 1.01 -5.37 0.59
C ALA A 14 -0.33 -4.66 0.69
N ILE A 15 -0.49 -3.75 1.64
CA ILE A 15 -1.73 -2.99 1.84
C ILE A 15 -1.49 -1.54 1.38
N ALA A 16 -2.16 -1.15 0.31
CA ALA A 16 -2.19 0.20 -0.20
C ALA A 16 -3.33 1.00 0.46
N ARG A 17 -3.14 2.32 0.60
CA ARG A 17 -4.21 3.24 1.00
C ARG A 17 -5.24 3.44 -0.11
N ASP A 18 -6.32 4.15 0.19
CA ASP A 18 -7.32 4.49 -0.82
C ASP A 18 -6.80 5.65 -1.70
N PRO A 19 -6.68 5.46 -3.03
CA PRO A 19 -6.13 6.49 -3.90
C PRO A 19 -7.04 7.72 -3.98
N GLU A 20 -8.36 7.53 -4.01
CA GLU A 20 -9.30 8.66 -4.13
C GLU A 20 -9.30 9.51 -2.87
N HIS A 21 -9.28 8.86 -1.71
CA HIS A 21 -9.18 9.55 -0.43
C HIS A 21 -7.88 10.35 -0.31
N SER A 22 -6.76 9.75 -0.72
CA SER A 22 -5.44 10.40 -0.67
C SER A 22 -5.32 11.56 -1.66
N ILE A 23 -5.84 11.42 -2.88
CA ILE A 23 -5.85 12.51 -3.87
C ILE A 23 -6.67 13.69 -3.35
N ASN A 24 -7.83 13.45 -2.74
CA ASN A 24 -8.64 14.53 -2.18
C ASN A 24 -7.92 15.22 -1.01
N PHE A 25 -7.31 14.45 -0.10
CA PHE A 25 -6.50 15.00 0.99
C PHE A 25 -5.35 15.88 0.47
N LEU A 26 -4.59 15.41 -0.52
CA LEU A 26 -3.50 16.19 -1.12
C LEU A 26 -3.99 17.49 -1.75
N LYS A 27 -5.15 17.47 -2.41
CA LYS A 27 -5.79 18.66 -2.98
C LYS A 27 -6.21 19.65 -1.89
N GLU A 28 -6.73 19.18 -0.76
CA GLU A 28 -7.07 20.01 0.40
C GLU A 28 -5.83 20.68 1.02
N GLU A 29 -4.69 20.00 1.00
CA GLU A 29 -3.38 20.53 1.42
C GLU A 29 -2.74 21.48 0.37
N GLY A 30 -3.45 21.77 -0.73
CA GLY A 30 -3.03 22.74 -1.74
C GLY A 30 -2.17 22.17 -2.86
N ILE A 31 -2.04 20.84 -2.98
CA ILE A 31 -1.34 20.20 -4.09
C ILE A 31 -2.22 20.25 -5.36
N PRO A 32 -1.68 20.65 -6.52
CA PRO A 32 -2.43 20.61 -7.78
C PRO A 32 -2.94 19.20 -8.11
N GLU A 33 -4.14 19.10 -8.68
CA GLU A 33 -4.79 17.81 -8.96
C GLU A 33 -3.93 16.87 -9.82
N GLU A 34 -3.28 17.40 -10.86
CA GLU A 34 -2.40 16.61 -11.72
C GLU A 34 -1.20 16.02 -10.95
N GLU A 35 -0.62 16.81 -10.05
CA GLU A 35 0.49 16.37 -9.18
C GLU A 35 0.02 15.35 -8.15
N ALA A 36 -1.16 15.55 -7.55
CA ALA A 36 -1.75 14.60 -6.61
C ALA A 36 -2.05 13.24 -7.27
N ILE A 37 -2.62 13.25 -8.48
CA ILE A 37 -2.86 12.03 -9.27
C ILE A 37 -1.55 11.35 -9.63
N MET A 38 -0.55 12.10 -10.08
CA MET A 38 0.76 11.55 -10.45
C MET A 38 1.45 10.91 -9.25
N PHE A 39 1.46 11.61 -8.12
CA PHE A 39 2.02 11.13 -6.86
C PHE A 39 1.34 9.84 -6.41
N GLU A 40 0.01 9.82 -6.38
CA GLU A 40 -0.74 8.66 -5.89
C GLU A 40 -0.58 7.45 -6.82
N LYS A 41 -0.55 7.69 -8.14
CA LYS A 41 -0.29 6.63 -9.13
C LYS A 41 1.08 6.00 -8.93
N LEU A 42 2.13 6.80 -8.74
CA LEU A 42 3.48 6.30 -8.48
C LEU A 42 3.52 5.54 -7.15
N TRP A 43 2.90 6.08 -6.11
CA TRP A 43 2.86 5.42 -4.81
C TRP A 43 2.20 4.04 -4.89
N HIS A 44 1.04 3.93 -5.55
CA HIS A 44 0.37 2.64 -5.76
C HIS A 44 1.20 1.66 -6.59
N GLN A 45 1.90 2.14 -7.62
CA GLN A 45 2.81 1.31 -8.40
C GLN A 45 3.91 0.71 -7.50
N LEU A 46 4.54 1.52 -6.66
CA LEU A 46 5.61 1.06 -5.77
C LEU A 46 5.11 0.04 -4.73
N VAL A 47 3.87 0.19 -4.23
CA VAL A 47 3.27 -0.81 -3.33
C VAL A 47 2.92 -2.10 -4.08
N ALA A 48 2.46 -2.01 -5.33
CA ALA A 48 2.25 -3.19 -6.17
C ALA A 48 3.56 -3.95 -6.44
N GLU A 49 4.67 -3.22 -6.66
CA GLU A 49 6.01 -3.81 -6.80
C GLU A 49 6.45 -4.53 -5.51
N GLN A 50 6.14 -3.99 -4.32
CA GLN A 50 6.38 -4.70 -3.06
C GLN A 50 5.62 -6.02 -2.97
N ALA A 51 4.36 -6.07 -3.43
CA ALA A 51 3.61 -7.33 -3.48
C ALA A 51 4.29 -8.37 -4.40
N SER A 52 5.04 -7.93 -5.42
CA SER A 52 5.73 -8.84 -6.34
C SER A 52 7.02 -9.46 -5.79
N LEU A 53 7.44 -9.07 -4.57
CA LEU A 53 8.65 -9.60 -3.92
C LEU A 53 8.53 -11.09 -3.52
N SER A 54 7.31 -11.63 -3.47
CA SER A 54 7.05 -13.06 -3.28
C SER A 54 6.06 -13.57 -4.32
N THR A 55 6.19 -14.84 -4.72
CA THR A 55 5.23 -15.52 -5.60
C THR A 55 3.86 -15.70 -4.95
N GLN A 56 3.80 -15.63 -3.62
CA GLN A 56 2.59 -15.69 -2.80
C GLN A 56 2.02 -14.30 -2.47
N GLY A 57 2.63 -13.25 -3.03
CA GLY A 57 2.27 -11.87 -2.74
C GLY A 57 0.93 -11.46 -3.36
N ARG A 58 0.17 -10.66 -2.60
CA ARG A 58 -1.05 -10.01 -3.10
C ARG A 58 -1.12 -8.55 -2.65
N LEU A 59 -1.73 -7.72 -3.49
CA LEU A 59 -2.03 -6.32 -3.19
C LEU A 59 -3.46 -6.19 -2.67
N MET A 60 -3.66 -5.43 -1.61
CA MET A 60 -4.99 -5.06 -1.09
C MET A 60 -5.10 -3.54 -0.99
N ILE A 61 -6.27 -2.99 -1.32
CA ILE A 61 -6.57 -1.57 -1.14
C ILE A 61 -7.44 -1.42 0.10
N ALA A 62 -6.94 -0.71 1.09
CA ALA A 62 -7.69 -0.32 2.27
C ALA A 62 -8.62 0.84 1.90
N LYS A 63 -9.87 0.54 1.57
CA LYS A 63 -10.86 1.57 1.26
C LYS A 63 -11.09 2.50 2.44
N ASN A 64 -11.27 3.79 2.14
CA ASN A 64 -11.42 4.89 3.10
C ASN A 64 -10.23 5.01 4.09
N SER A 65 -9.00 4.78 3.63
CA SER A 65 -7.81 5.04 4.44
C SER A 65 -6.87 6.06 3.80
N SER A 66 -6.15 6.75 4.67
CA SER A 66 -5.07 7.68 4.38
C SER A 66 -3.70 6.98 4.48
N HIS A 67 -2.64 7.74 4.77
CA HIS A 67 -1.29 7.21 4.94
C HIS A 67 -1.19 6.17 6.08
N SER A 68 -1.90 6.40 7.19
CA SER A 68 -1.86 5.55 8.38
C SER A 68 -2.94 4.47 8.33
N VAL A 69 -2.78 3.51 7.41
CA VAL A 69 -3.75 2.42 7.19
C VAL A 69 -4.04 1.62 8.46
N ASP A 70 -3.05 1.45 9.33
CA ASP A 70 -3.20 0.76 10.62
C ASP A 70 -4.11 1.50 11.61
N ALA A 71 -4.10 2.83 11.57
CA ALA A 71 -4.99 3.66 12.38
C ALA A 71 -6.39 3.78 11.76
N ASP A 72 -6.47 3.91 10.44
CA ASP A 72 -7.73 4.12 9.73
C ASP A 72 -8.55 2.83 9.56
N ARG A 73 -7.86 1.70 9.29
CA ARG A 73 -8.46 0.39 9.02
C ARG A 73 -7.81 -0.73 9.86
N PRO A 74 -7.81 -0.61 11.21
CA PRO A 74 -7.25 -1.65 12.08
C PRO A 74 -7.98 -2.99 11.91
N ASP A 75 -9.27 -2.96 11.58
CA ASP A 75 -10.08 -4.15 11.26
C ASP A 75 -9.46 -4.94 10.11
N LEU A 76 -9.13 -4.27 9.00
CA LEU A 76 -8.54 -4.90 7.83
C LEU A 76 -7.15 -5.46 8.15
N VAL A 77 -6.33 -4.73 8.90
CA VAL A 77 -4.99 -5.19 9.29
C VAL A 77 -5.08 -6.47 10.12
N ILE A 78 -5.99 -6.53 11.09
CA ILE A 78 -6.22 -7.72 11.91
C ILE A 78 -6.70 -8.90 11.06
N GLU A 79 -7.64 -8.67 10.13
CA GLU A 79 -8.12 -9.71 9.22
C GLU A 79 -6.99 -10.26 8.33
N VAL A 80 -6.15 -9.38 7.77
CA VAL A 80 -5.00 -9.77 6.97
C VAL A 80 -4.03 -10.62 7.80
N ILE A 81 -3.67 -10.18 9.01
CA ILE A 81 -2.81 -10.95 9.90
C ILE A 81 -3.39 -12.34 10.17
N LYS A 82 -4.68 -12.42 10.51
CA LYS A 82 -5.36 -13.71 10.75
C LYS A 82 -5.36 -14.62 9.52
N SER A 83 -5.39 -14.05 8.31
CA SER A 83 -5.33 -14.82 7.07
C SER A 83 -3.96 -15.41 6.74
N LEU A 84 -2.91 -15.02 7.48
CA LEU A 84 -1.52 -15.46 7.31
C LEU A 84 -1.08 -16.47 8.37
N LEU A 85 -1.94 -16.77 9.35
CA LEU A 85 -1.74 -17.79 10.40
C LEU A 85 -2.25 -19.15 9.94
#